data_AF-A0A1F6LT29-F1
#
_entry.id   AF-A0A1F6LT29-F1
#
_cell.length_a   1.000
_cell.length_b   1.000
_cell.length_c   1.000
_cell.angle_alpha   90.00
_cell.angle_beta   90.00
_cell.angle_gamma   90.00
#
_symmetry.space_group_name_H-M   'P 1'
#
loop_
_entity.id
_entity.type
_entity.pdbx_description
1 polymer ?
#
loop_
_entity_poly.entity_id
_entity_poly.type
_entity_poly.pdbx_seq_one_letter_code
_entity_poly.pdbx_strand_id
1 'polypeptide(L)'
;MAPSTGKDRLKVCVIHGRGATPRRPNDREEGGDLDTISANVFYGVWATALRAPHEFAFVQYHDGLLRTLWEFENTDFYIPDLPLDTIPDIEGDIREIGRRGGRVVHYLDHHPWADWQLDLLTRLKSEGLVERFAMAGARKGEQLPKAAQACGAELVYDAVIRGQPWETEGLKELRRITRLQDLNIEDDPMGENLSKLIGYGYPKHDLVTALGSIREPEDLSRVFRGMGWDHYVAEHDEKLSRVLPRLKRNLCEIRFRAGEDPTVWTIVCCLVPKTWPGEQLPNVSAAIRYLKHALEMDYFFYCYGSRALTTRKVTHQPSVINLGAMIEKICSPRDGGHPEAASGRPPGNPFFPHDRLAYITGRNFIWYCRYLAQRLRHATGVQIESVHPLRIY
;
A
#
# COMPACT_ATOMS: atom_id res chain seq x y z
N MET A 1 39.71 14.90 4.38
CA MET A 1 38.58 15.80 4.64
C MET A 1 37.86 15.27 5.87
N ALA A 2 37.59 16.10 6.88
CA ALA A 2 36.81 15.68 8.03
C ALA A 2 35.37 15.35 7.56
N PRO A 3 34.72 14.29 8.08
CA PRO A 3 33.33 14.02 7.74
C PRO A 3 32.49 15.20 8.22
N SER A 4 31.71 15.80 7.31
CA SER A 4 30.79 16.88 7.68
C SER A 4 29.88 16.38 8.79
N THR A 5 29.72 17.18 9.83
CA THR A 5 28.68 16.95 10.83
C THR A 5 27.36 16.81 10.07
N GLY A 6 26.64 15.69 10.19
CA GLY A 6 25.49 15.29 9.34
C GLY A 6 24.27 16.23 9.31
N LYS A 7 24.40 17.48 9.76
CA LYS A 7 23.45 18.58 9.59
C LYS A 7 23.45 19.18 8.18
N ASP A 8 24.57 19.13 7.46
CA ASP A 8 24.71 19.79 6.14
C ASP A 8 24.35 18.87 4.96
N ARG A 9 24.15 17.57 5.21
CA ARG A 9 23.77 16.60 4.19
C ARG A 9 22.28 16.71 3.89
N LEU A 10 21.94 16.66 2.60
CA LEU A 10 20.56 16.60 2.15
C LEU A 10 19.88 15.35 2.74
N LYS A 11 18.68 15.54 3.28
CA LYS A 11 17.81 14.46 3.78
C LYS A 11 16.74 14.16 2.73
N VAL A 12 16.84 13.01 2.08
CA VAL A 12 15.81 12.57 1.13
C VAL A 12 14.86 11.61 1.83
N CYS A 13 13.62 12.04 1.97
CA CYS A 13 12.54 11.28 2.60
C CYS A 13 11.72 10.59 1.50
N VAL A 14 11.68 9.27 1.53
CA VAL A 14 11.04 8.48 0.48
C VAL A 14 9.54 8.39 0.73
N ILE A 15 8.78 8.70 -0.30
CA ILE A 15 7.34 8.45 -0.39
C ILE A 15 7.16 7.25 -1.32
N HIS A 16 6.49 6.18 -0.87
CA HIS A 16 6.17 5.09 -1.79
C HIS A 16 5.15 5.55 -2.82
N GLY A 17 5.44 5.30 -4.09
CA GLY A 17 4.61 5.75 -5.19
C GLY A 17 5.42 6.27 -6.39
N ARG A 18 4.69 6.83 -7.34
CA ARG A 18 5.21 7.41 -8.57
C ARG A 18 4.99 8.91 -8.52
N GLY A 19 6.07 9.69 -8.61
CA GLY A 19 5.99 11.14 -8.72
C GLY A 19 5.42 11.58 -10.08
N ALA A 20 4.88 12.79 -10.15
CA ALA A 20 4.48 13.39 -11.41
C ALA A 20 5.72 13.72 -12.25
N THR A 21 5.74 13.31 -13.53
CA THR A 21 6.88 13.61 -14.41
C THR A 21 6.62 14.85 -15.28
N PRO A 22 7.58 15.79 -15.37
CA PRO A 22 7.43 16.99 -16.23
C PRO A 22 7.26 16.65 -17.72
N ARG A 23 7.68 15.45 -18.13
CA ARG A 23 7.63 14.98 -19.54
C ARG A 23 6.22 14.61 -20.02
N ARG A 24 5.24 14.54 -19.13
CA ARG A 24 3.85 14.17 -19.46
C ARG A 24 2.90 15.24 -18.92
N PRO A 25 2.36 16.12 -19.78
CA PRO A 25 1.31 17.05 -19.35
C PRO A 25 0.12 16.23 -18.82
N ASN A 26 -0.32 16.51 -17.59
CA ASN A 26 -1.33 15.76 -16.83
C ASN A 26 -0.86 14.47 -16.13
N ASP A 27 0.45 14.21 -16.01
CA ASP A 27 0.92 13.14 -15.12
C ASP A 27 0.55 13.50 -13.68
N ARG A 28 -0.10 12.57 -12.99
CA ARG A 28 -0.44 12.71 -11.57
C ARG A 28 0.47 11.82 -10.76
N GLU A 29 0.70 12.21 -9.51
CA GLU A 29 1.33 11.32 -8.56
C GLU A 29 0.41 10.12 -8.30
N GLU A 30 0.98 8.91 -8.34
CA GLU A 30 0.27 7.64 -8.12
C GLU A 30 0.91 6.86 -6.97
N GLY A 31 0.20 5.89 -6.41
CA GLY A 31 0.64 5.18 -5.22
C GLY A 31 0.58 6.06 -3.97
N GLY A 32 1.23 5.65 -2.89
CA GLY A 32 1.14 6.28 -1.58
C GLY A 32 -0.19 6.00 -0.88
N ASP A 33 -0.13 5.85 0.43
CA ASP A 33 -1.27 5.79 1.34
C ASP A 33 -1.07 6.76 2.50
N LEU A 34 -2.02 6.76 3.45
CA LEU A 34 -1.93 7.66 4.61
C LEU A 34 -0.71 7.35 5.49
N ASP A 35 -0.21 6.11 5.49
CA ASP A 35 0.92 5.72 6.31
C ASP A 35 2.22 6.38 5.81
N THR A 36 2.53 6.23 4.52
CA THR A 36 3.71 6.89 3.95
C THR A 36 3.62 8.41 3.97
N ILE A 37 2.42 8.98 3.79
CA ILE A 37 2.25 10.44 3.83
C ILE A 37 2.48 10.97 5.24
N SER A 38 1.89 10.36 6.26
CA SER A 38 2.11 10.78 7.65
C SER A 38 3.56 10.56 8.10
N ALA A 39 4.20 9.46 7.67
CA ALA A 39 5.63 9.25 7.89
C ALA A 39 6.46 10.42 7.34
N ASN A 40 6.15 10.89 6.13
CA ASN A 40 6.85 12.01 5.50
C ASN A 40 6.48 13.37 6.10
N VAL A 41 5.28 13.55 6.65
CA VAL A 41 4.94 14.70 7.52
C VAL A 41 5.88 14.75 8.72
N PHE A 42 6.07 13.63 9.41
CA PHE A 42 6.95 13.57 10.58
C PHE A 42 8.41 13.85 10.23
N TYR A 43 8.91 13.29 9.12
CA TYR A 43 10.26 13.62 8.65
C TYR A 43 10.40 15.09 8.25
N GLY A 44 9.41 15.67 7.56
CA GLY A 44 9.43 17.09 7.16
C GLY A 44 9.44 18.04 8.36
N VAL A 45 8.61 17.77 9.38
CA VAL A 45 8.59 18.53 10.63
C VAL A 45 9.95 18.44 11.34
N TRP A 46 10.48 17.22 11.47
CA TRP A 46 11.78 16.97 12.10
C TRP A 46 12.92 17.69 11.38
N ALA A 47 13.02 17.53 10.06
CA ALA A 47 14.08 18.15 9.26
C ALA A 47 14.01 19.68 9.33
N THR A 48 12.79 20.24 9.27
CA THR A 48 12.55 21.68 9.41
C THR A 48 12.98 22.19 10.80
N ALA A 49 12.62 21.47 11.87
CA ALA A 49 13.00 21.83 13.23
C ALA A 49 14.53 21.83 13.43
N LEU A 50 15.24 20.91 12.77
CA LEU A 50 16.70 20.85 12.75
C LEU A 50 17.36 21.85 11.81
N ARG A 51 16.57 22.58 10.99
CA ARG A 51 17.05 23.42 9.89
C ARG A 51 17.94 22.65 8.91
N ALA A 52 17.63 21.38 8.70
CA ALA A 52 18.34 20.53 7.76
C ALA A 52 17.73 20.64 6.35
N PRO A 53 18.54 20.70 5.29
CA PRO A 53 18.04 20.62 3.93
C PRO A 53 17.37 19.25 3.73
N HIS A 54 16.17 19.25 3.16
CA HIS A 54 15.43 18.02 2.90
C HIS A 54 14.58 18.11 1.65
N GLU A 55 14.35 16.96 1.02
CA GLU A 55 13.53 16.77 -0.17
C GLU A 55 12.75 15.46 -0.08
N PHE A 56 11.71 15.33 -0.90
CA PHE A 56 10.92 14.11 -1.02
C PHE A 56 11.21 13.42 -2.35
N ALA A 57 11.44 12.11 -2.30
CA ALA A 57 11.65 11.30 -3.50
C ALA A 57 10.59 10.19 -3.59
N PHE A 58 10.12 9.92 -4.81
CA PHE A 58 9.08 8.92 -5.05
C PHE A 58 9.69 7.61 -5.55
N VAL A 59 9.52 6.53 -4.78
CA VAL A 59 10.00 5.20 -5.14
C VAL A 59 8.81 4.27 -5.33
N GLN A 60 8.71 3.69 -6.53
CA GLN A 60 7.66 2.73 -6.85
C GLN A 60 8.13 1.30 -6.54
N TYR A 61 7.20 0.45 -6.11
CA TYR A 61 7.45 -0.99 -6.01
C TYR A 61 7.96 -1.55 -7.34
N HIS A 62 8.91 -2.48 -7.25
CA HIS A 62 9.49 -3.20 -8.39
C HIS A 62 10.38 -2.39 -9.35
N ASP A 63 10.59 -1.11 -9.09
CA ASP A 63 11.36 -0.22 -9.97
C ASP A 63 12.85 -0.10 -9.61
N GLY A 64 13.25 -0.59 -8.43
CA GLY A 64 14.59 -0.37 -7.85
C GLY A 64 14.67 0.99 -7.16
N LEU A 65 15.45 1.11 -6.08
CA LEU A 65 15.66 2.40 -5.41
C LEU A 65 16.42 3.36 -6.32
N LEU A 66 17.47 2.88 -6.98
CA LEU A 66 18.34 3.73 -7.79
C LEU A 66 17.61 4.37 -8.98
N ARG A 67 16.50 3.80 -9.46
CA ARG A 67 15.76 4.42 -10.57
C ARG A 67 15.38 5.88 -10.27
N THR A 68 15.03 6.18 -9.02
CA THR A 68 14.76 7.54 -8.56
C THR A 68 15.97 8.11 -7.82
N LEU A 69 16.54 7.34 -6.89
CA LEU A 69 17.54 7.87 -5.98
C LEU A 69 18.90 8.12 -6.65
N TRP A 70 19.07 7.73 -7.92
CA TRP A 70 20.29 7.98 -8.68
C TRP A 70 20.62 9.47 -8.84
N GLU A 71 19.66 10.39 -8.77
CA GLU A 71 20.01 11.81 -8.91
C GLU A 71 20.68 12.43 -7.67
N PHE A 72 20.65 11.73 -6.53
CA PHE A 72 21.17 12.23 -5.27
C PHE A 72 22.55 11.65 -4.93
N GLU A 73 23.50 12.51 -4.59
CA GLU A 73 24.86 12.15 -4.14
C GLU A 73 25.15 12.76 -2.78
N ASN A 74 25.96 12.08 -1.97
CA ASN A 74 26.29 12.54 -0.61
C ASN A 74 25.06 12.82 0.28
N THR A 75 24.00 12.04 0.08
CA THR A 75 22.67 12.23 0.69
C THR A 75 22.39 11.20 1.78
N ASP A 76 21.59 11.59 2.77
CA ASP A 76 21.02 10.70 3.78
C ASP A 76 19.58 10.34 3.41
N PHE A 77 19.30 9.04 3.23
CA PHE A 77 17.99 8.54 2.82
C PHE A 77 17.17 8.01 3.99
N TYR A 78 15.89 8.35 4.01
CA TYR A 78 14.91 7.94 5.03
C TYR A 78 13.77 7.22 4.32
N ILE A 79 13.68 5.92 4.55
CA ILE A 79 12.78 5.00 3.82
C ILE A 79 11.77 4.44 4.82
N PRO A 80 10.59 5.07 4.96
CA PRO A 80 9.46 4.48 5.65
C PRO A 80 8.64 3.60 4.72
N ASP A 81 8.01 2.57 5.28
CA ASP A 81 6.86 1.90 4.67
C ASP A 81 7.14 1.38 3.24
N LEU A 82 8.23 0.63 3.09
CA LEU A 82 8.66 0.04 1.83
C LEU A 82 9.17 -1.39 2.11
N PRO A 83 8.46 -2.44 1.68
CA PRO A 83 8.90 -3.82 1.90
C PRO A 83 10.08 -4.16 1.00
N LEU A 84 11.16 -4.71 1.56
CA LEU A 84 12.42 -4.97 0.83
C LEU A 84 12.22 -5.92 -0.35
N ASP A 85 11.34 -6.91 -0.23
CA ASP A 85 11.10 -7.94 -1.25
C ASP A 85 10.37 -7.40 -2.49
N THR A 86 9.79 -6.21 -2.39
CA THR A 86 9.23 -5.50 -3.55
C THR A 86 10.31 -4.87 -4.42
N ILE A 87 11.52 -4.65 -3.90
CA ILE A 87 12.62 -3.99 -4.60
C ILE A 87 13.54 -5.05 -5.25
N PRO A 88 13.73 -5.05 -6.58
CA PRO A 88 14.38 -6.16 -7.29
C PRO A 88 15.82 -6.47 -6.87
N ASP A 89 16.62 -5.44 -6.58
CA ASP A 89 18.02 -5.56 -6.16
C ASP A 89 18.33 -4.57 -5.02
N ILE A 90 17.61 -4.72 -3.91
CA ILE A 90 17.74 -3.83 -2.76
C ILE A 90 19.16 -3.76 -2.19
N GLU A 91 19.91 -4.87 -2.21
CA GLU A 91 21.29 -4.89 -1.72
C GLU A 91 22.22 -4.12 -2.67
N GLY A 92 22.14 -4.40 -3.99
CA GLY A 92 22.92 -3.68 -4.99
C GLY A 92 22.64 -2.17 -4.95
N ASP A 93 21.37 -1.80 -4.84
CA ASP A 93 20.92 -0.42 -4.76
C ASP A 93 21.51 0.32 -3.54
N ILE A 94 21.42 -0.26 -2.33
CA ILE A 94 21.96 0.36 -1.11
C ILE A 94 23.49 0.45 -1.16
N ARG A 95 24.17 -0.55 -1.70
CA ARG A 95 25.63 -0.53 -1.87
C ARG A 95 26.07 0.56 -2.81
N GLU A 96 25.35 0.76 -3.91
CA GLU A 96 25.66 1.81 -4.88
C GLU A 96 25.38 3.21 -4.31
N ILE A 97 24.28 3.38 -3.55
CA ILE A 97 24.05 4.57 -2.74
C ILE A 97 25.28 4.89 -1.87
N GLY A 98 25.83 3.86 -1.20
CA GLY A 98 27.07 3.96 -0.42
C GLY A 98 28.29 4.41 -1.23
N ARG A 99 28.51 3.82 -2.41
CA ARG A 99 29.62 4.19 -3.32
C ARG A 99 29.55 5.65 -3.75
N ARG A 100 28.33 6.19 -3.87
CA ARG A 100 28.06 7.58 -4.25
C ARG A 100 28.06 8.54 -3.06
N GLY A 101 28.63 8.09 -1.94
CA GLY A 101 28.78 8.86 -0.72
C GLY A 101 27.49 9.03 0.08
N GLY A 102 26.39 8.40 -0.34
CA GLY A 102 25.12 8.37 0.37
C GLY A 102 25.04 7.28 1.43
N ARG A 103 23.96 7.27 2.20
CA ARG A 103 23.64 6.18 3.15
C ARG A 103 22.16 6.15 3.47
N VAL A 104 21.65 4.97 3.83
CA VAL A 104 20.28 4.84 4.34
C VAL A 104 20.32 5.07 5.85
N VAL A 105 19.77 6.18 6.32
CA VAL A 105 19.77 6.49 7.75
C VAL A 105 18.65 5.72 8.44
N HIS A 106 17.44 5.78 7.89
CA HIS A 106 16.29 5.04 8.40
C HIS A 106 15.74 4.09 7.35
N TYR A 107 15.57 2.83 7.71
CA TYR A 107 14.75 1.86 6.98
C TYR A 107 13.68 1.30 7.95
N LEU A 108 12.51 1.92 7.97
CA LEU A 108 11.47 1.63 8.97
C LEU A 108 10.24 1.06 8.27
N ASP A 109 10.03 -0.24 8.40
CA ASP A 109 8.97 -0.96 7.71
C ASP A 109 8.13 -1.79 8.68
N HIS A 110 6.86 -1.99 8.32
CA HIS A 110 5.89 -2.73 9.12
C HIS A 110 5.27 -3.93 8.36
N HIS A 111 5.66 -4.12 7.11
CA HIS A 111 5.19 -5.24 6.32
C HIS A 111 5.75 -6.58 6.81
N PRO A 112 5.12 -7.72 6.44
CA PRO A 112 5.60 -9.02 6.84
C PRO A 112 6.98 -9.31 6.26
N TRP A 113 7.89 -9.84 7.09
CA TRP A 113 9.30 -10.01 6.73
C TRP A 113 9.76 -11.46 6.78
N ALA A 114 10.79 -11.80 6.02
CA ALA A 114 11.49 -13.07 6.02
C ALA A 114 12.90 -12.91 6.60
N ASP A 115 13.49 -13.98 7.12
CA ASP A 115 14.78 -13.94 7.82
C ASP A 115 15.89 -13.29 7.00
N TRP A 116 15.92 -13.54 5.69
CA TRP A 116 16.91 -12.94 4.80
C TRP A 116 16.86 -11.40 4.79
N GLN A 117 15.70 -10.79 5.03
CA GLN A 117 15.57 -9.32 5.10
C GLN A 117 16.27 -8.79 6.35
N LEU A 118 16.09 -9.46 7.50
CA LEU A 118 16.80 -9.12 8.74
C LEU A 118 18.30 -9.35 8.61
N ASP A 119 18.71 -10.48 8.04
CA ASP A 119 20.12 -10.80 7.82
C ASP A 119 20.79 -9.75 6.92
N LEU A 120 20.11 -9.37 5.84
CA LEU A 120 20.58 -8.34 4.91
C LEU A 120 20.73 -6.99 5.60
N LEU A 121 19.69 -6.49 6.27
CA LEU A 121 19.73 -5.19 6.94
C LEU A 121 20.75 -5.16 8.08
N THR A 122 20.91 -6.26 8.82
CA THR A 122 21.92 -6.40 9.86
C THR A 122 23.33 -6.32 9.27
N ARG A 123 23.57 -7.01 8.14
CA ARG A 123 24.84 -6.94 7.42
C ARG A 123 25.11 -5.52 6.92
N LEU A 124 24.18 -4.90 6.19
CA LEU A 124 24.33 -3.53 5.67
C LEU A 124 24.53 -2.50 6.80
N LYS A 125 23.94 -2.74 7.98
CA LYS A 125 24.19 -1.93 9.18
C LYS A 125 25.61 -2.09 9.71
N SER A 126 26.12 -3.32 9.79
CA SER A 126 27.50 -3.58 10.20
C SER A 126 28.54 -2.95 9.27
N GLU A 127 28.18 -2.76 7.99
CA GLU A 127 28.99 -2.10 6.97
C GLU A 127 28.83 -0.56 6.94
N GLY A 128 27.95 0.00 7.79
CA GLY A 128 27.70 1.44 7.86
C GLY A 128 26.85 2.01 6.71
N LEU A 129 26.26 1.15 5.87
CA LEU A 129 25.39 1.54 4.76
C LEU A 129 23.94 1.82 5.21
N VAL A 130 23.52 1.18 6.30
CA VAL A 130 22.23 1.40 6.97
C VAL A 130 22.49 1.83 8.42
N GLU A 131 22.00 2.97 8.88
CA GLU A 131 22.23 3.42 10.26
C GLU A 131 21.24 2.78 11.24
N ARG A 132 19.94 2.86 10.95
CA ARG A 132 18.84 2.31 11.75
C ARG A 132 17.84 1.61 10.84
N PHE A 133 17.39 0.44 11.27
CA PHE A 133 16.24 -0.21 10.66
C PHE A 133 15.30 -0.79 11.72
N ALA A 134 14.03 -0.98 11.34
CA ALA A 134 13.03 -1.68 12.12
C ALA A 134 12.10 -2.44 11.17
N MET A 135 11.82 -3.71 11.48
CA MET A 135 10.83 -4.55 10.80
C MET A 135 9.74 -4.90 11.82
N ALA A 136 8.70 -4.07 11.92
CA ALA A 136 7.67 -4.19 12.95
C ALA A 136 6.51 -5.14 12.57
N GLY A 137 6.52 -5.65 11.33
CA GLY A 137 5.55 -6.63 10.87
C GLY A 137 5.74 -8.01 11.49
N ALA A 138 4.77 -8.89 11.27
CA ALA A 138 4.91 -10.31 11.58
C ALA A 138 5.95 -10.96 10.65
N ARG A 139 6.61 -12.02 11.10
CA ARG A 139 7.37 -12.87 10.18
C ARG A 139 6.41 -13.44 9.12
N LYS A 140 6.85 -13.59 7.87
CA LYS A 140 6.04 -14.12 6.77
C LYS A 140 5.47 -15.48 7.16
N GLY A 141 4.15 -15.63 7.03
CA GLY A 141 3.41 -16.82 7.42
C GLY A 141 2.83 -16.77 8.84
N GLU A 142 3.27 -15.82 9.68
CA GLU A 142 2.77 -15.60 11.03
C GLU A 142 1.74 -14.44 11.06
N GLN A 143 1.06 -14.29 12.20
CA GLN A 143 0.12 -13.19 12.47
C GLN A 143 0.42 -12.57 13.83
N LEU A 144 0.40 -11.24 13.88
CA LEU A 144 0.43 -10.48 15.13
C LEU A 144 -0.99 -10.02 15.48
N PRO A 145 -1.39 -10.00 16.76
CA PRO A 145 -2.64 -9.34 17.16
C PRO A 145 -2.55 -7.84 16.87
N LYS A 146 -3.66 -7.19 16.47
CA LYS A 146 -3.68 -5.76 16.10
C LYS A 146 -3.06 -4.84 17.15
N ALA A 147 -3.22 -5.16 18.44
CA ALA A 147 -2.64 -4.39 19.54
C ALA A 147 -1.09 -4.39 19.54
N ALA A 148 -0.46 -5.42 18.98
CA ALA A 148 0.99 -5.56 18.88
C ALA A 148 1.55 -5.12 17.51
N GLN A 149 0.69 -4.83 16.54
CA GLN A 149 1.11 -4.28 15.25
C GLN A 149 1.41 -2.79 15.37
N ALA A 150 2.33 -2.28 14.56
CA ALA A 150 2.59 -0.86 14.34
C ALA A 150 2.46 -0.56 12.84
N CYS A 151 2.14 0.68 12.48
CA CYS A 151 2.24 1.17 11.10
C CYS A 151 3.58 1.89 10.88
N GLY A 152 4.01 2.08 9.64
CA GLY A 152 5.26 2.75 9.29
C GLY A 152 5.34 4.19 9.81
N ALA A 153 4.24 4.96 9.73
CA ALA A 153 4.18 6.32 10.28
C ALA A 153 4.42 6.36 11.79
N GLU A 154 3.93 5.37 12.52
CA GLU A 154 4.16 5.25 13.96
C GLU A 154 5.62 4.97 14.28
N LEU A 155 6.30 4.12 13.49
CA LEU A 155 7.74 3.87 13.64
C LEU A 155 8.55 5.14 13.43
N VAL A 156 8.18 5.95 12.43
CA VAL A 156 8.83 7.25 12.17
C VAL A 156 8.56 8.23 13.29
N TYR A 157 7.30 8.37 13.72
CA TYR A 157 6.91 9.25 14.81
C TYR A 157 7.74 8.97 16.07
N ASP A 158 7.88 7.69 16.43
CA ASP A 158 8.63 7.25 17.59
C ASP A 158 10.13 7.51 17.44
N ALA A 159 10.64 7.51 16.21
CA ALA A 159 12.05 7.77 15.92
C ALA A 159 12.42 9.26 15.93
N VAL A 160 11.54 10.16 15.47
CA VAL A 160 11.91 11.57 15.20
C VAL A 160 11.00 12.64 15.83
N ILE A 161 9.82 12.27 16.34
CA ILE A 161 8.86 13.22 16.93
C ILE A 161 8.68 13.00 18.43
N ARG A 162 8.46 11.76 18.88
CA ARG A 162 8.10 11.47 20.28
C ARG A 162 9.13 12.03 21.28
N GLY A 163 8.63 12.78 22.26
CA GLY A 163 9.44 13.38 23.33
C GLY A 163 10.34 14.53 22.87
N GLN A 164 10.22 15.00 21.62
CA GLN A 164 11.02 16.09 21.10
C GLN A 164 10.34 17.46 21.33
N PRO A 165 11.09 18.58 21.36
CA PRO A 165 10.52 19.91 21.55
C PRO A 165 9.52 20.36 20.47
N TRP A 166 9.53 19.71 19.30
CA TRP A 166 8.60 19.95 18.19
C TRP A 166 7.43 18.97 18.14
N GLU A 167 7.31 18.06 19.11
CA GLU A 167 6.12 17.24 19.29
C GLU A 167 4.92 18.14 19.62
N THR A 168 3.79 17.91 18.95
CA THR A 168 2.55 18.66 19.17
C THR A 168 1.37 17.71 19.31
N GLU A 169 0.28 18.18 19.91
CA GLU A 169 -0.96 17.38 20.04
C GLU A 169 -1.58 17.08 18.67
N GLY A 170 -1.46 18.00 17.71
CA GLY A 170 -1.86 17.76 16.32
C GLY A 170 -1.09 16.61 15.65
N LEU A 171 0.23 16.51 15.88
CA LEU A 171 1.03 15.40 15.35
C LEU A 171 0.72 14.06 16.04
N LYS A 172 0.39 14.08 17.34
CA LYS A 172 -0.12 12.89 18.05
C LYS A 172 -1.43 12.42 17.45
N GLU A 173 -2.32 13.34 17.12
CA GLU A 173 -3.60 13.03 16.51
C GLU A 173 -3.44 12.48 15.09
N LEU A 174 -2.56 13.06 14.27
CA LEU A 174 -2.25 12.51 12.95
C LEU A 174 -1.70 11.07 13.05
N ARG A 175 -0.79 10.81 14.00
CA ARG A 175 -0.30 9.44 14.27
C ARG A 175 -1.47 8.51 14.64
N ARG A 176 -2.37 8.94 15.53
CA ARG A 176 -3.53 8.15 15.98
C ARG A 176 -4.40 7.77 14.78
N ILE A 177 -4.83 8.75 13.99
CA ILE A 177 -5.68 8.56 12.82
C ILE A 177 -5.02 7.64 11.79
N THR A 178 -3.74 7.86 11.49
CA THR A 178 -2.99 6.99 10.57
C THR A 178 -2.96 5.54 11.05
N ARG A 179 -2.66 5.31 12.33
CA ARG A 179 -2.63 3.96 12.91
C ARG A 179 -3.99 3.26 12.78
N LEU A 180 -5.08 3.97 13.09
CA LEU A 180 -6.43 3.40 13.00
C LEU A 180 -6.78 3.00 11.57
N GLN A 181 -6.47 3.89 10.64
CA GLN A 181 -6.76 3.73 9.21
C GLN A 181 -5.94 2.61 8.57
N ASP A 182 -4.63 2.56 8.85
CA ASP A 182 -3.72 1.59 8.26
C ASP A 182 -3.95 0.17 8.80
N LEU A 183 -4.05 0.03 10.12
CA LEU A 183 -4.28 -1.26 10.79
C LEU A 183 -5.75 -1.69 10.80
N ASN A 184 -6.63 -0.90 10.16
CA ASN A 184 -8.07 -1.12 10.08
C ASN A 184 -8.69 -1.43 11.46
N ILE A 185 -8.33 -0.64 12.48
CA ILE A 185 -8.74 -0.87 13.87
C ILE A 185 -10.19 -0.43 14.08
N GLU A 186 -10.48 0.82 13.72
CA GLU A 186 -11.81 1.43 13.76
C GLU A 186 -11.94 2.46 12.63
N ASP A 187 -13.18 2.81 12.27
CA ASP A 187 -13.44 3.81 11.24
C ASP A 187 -13.25 5.22 11.81
N ASP A 188 -12.33 6.00 11.22
CA ASP A 188 -12.13 7.42 11.52
C ASP A 188 -12.46 8.27 10.27
N PRO A 189 -13.46 9.18 10.34
CA PRO A 189 -13.88 9.96 9.17
C PRO A 189 -12.77 10.85 8.58
N MET A 190 -11.85 11.37 9.40
CA MET A 190 -10.74 12.18 8.90
C MET A 190 -9.69 11.28 8.23
N GLY A 191 -9.39 10.13 8.82
CA GLY A 191 -8.50 9.12 8.22
C GLY A 191 -9.01 8.62 6.87
N GLU A 192 -10.31 8.38 6.76
CA GLU A 192 -10.95 8.00 5.50
C GLU A 192 -10.83 9.11 4.46
N ASN A 193 -11.13 10.35 4.83
CA ASN A 193 -11.09 11.49 3.92
C ASN A 193 -9.67 11.78 3.42
N LEU A 194 -8.66 11.69 4.29
CA LEU A 194 -7.25 11.80 3.88
C LEU A 194 -6.85 10.66 2.94
N SER A 195 -7.26 9.43 3.25
CA SER A 195 -6.99 8.26 2.39
C SER A 195 -7.65 8.38 1.03
N LYS A 196 -8.89 8.91 0.96
CA LYS A 196 -9.56 9.24 -0.30
C LYS A 196 -8.77 10.27 -1.09
N LEU A 197 -8.40 11.37 -0.44
CA LEU A 197 -7.66 12.46 -1.07
C LEU A 197 -6.34 11.96 -1.71
N ILE A 198 -5.59 11.14 -0.98
CA ILE A 198 -4.36 10.49 -1.47
C ILE A 198 -4.68 9.54 -2.64
N GLY A 199 -5.66 8.65 -2.46
CA GLY A 199 -6.07 7.68 -3.47
C GLY A 199 -6.67 8.28 -4.75
N TYR A 200 -7.17 9.51 -4.66
CA TYR A 200 -7.68 10.30 -5.78
C TYR A 200 -6.59 11.09 -6.52
N GLY A 201 -5.34 10.98 -6.06
CA GLY A 201 -4.16 11.53 -6.73
C GLY A 201 -3.94 13.01 -6.44
N TYR A 202 -4.34 13.49 -5.26
CA TYR A 202 -3.95 14.82 -4.80
C TYR A 202 -2.42 14.88 -4.62
N PRO A 203 -1.74 16.00 -4.95
CA PRO A 203 -0.30 16.13 -4.79
C PRO A 203 0.16 15.85 -3.36
N LYS A 204 1.02 14.85 -3.20
CA LYS A 204 1.54 14.35 -1.92
C LYS A 204 2.48 15.34 -1.27
N HIS A 205 3.27 16.06 -2.06
CA HIS A 205 4.10 17.13 -1.54
C HIS A 205 3.26 18.21 -0.83
N ASP A 206 2.14 18.61 -1.43
CA ASP A 206 1.23 19.60 -0.85
C ASP A 206 0.55 19.06 0.41
N LEU A 207 0.19 17.77 0.43
CA LEU A 207 -0.34 17.09 1.62
C LEU A 207 0.67 17.12 2.75
N VAL A 208 1.90 16.67 2.50
CA VAL A 208 2.96 16.60 3.51
C VAL A 208 3.26 17.99 4.08
N THR A 209 3.35 19.00 3.21
CA THR A 209 3.61 20.39 3.60
C THR A 209 2.48 20.95 4.46
N ALA A 210 1.22 20.80 4.01
CA ALA A 210 0.07 21.35 4.72
C ALA A 210 -0.15 20.65 6.07
N LEU A 211 -0.05 19.31 6.12
CA LEU A 211 -0.20 18.54 7.35
C LEU A 211 0.97 18.75 8.33
N GLY A 212 2.17 19.10 7.85
CA GLY A 212 3.30 19.47 8.73
C GLY A 212 3.10 20.74 9.55
N SER A 213 2.07 21.54 9.24
CA SER A 213 1.75 22.76 9.99
C SER A 213 0.87 22.53 11.22
N ILE A 214 0.32 21.33 11.42
CA ILE A 214 -0.62 21.05 12.51
C ILE A 214 0.03 21.13 13.90
N ARG A 215 -0.62 21.83 14.82
CA ARG A 215 -0.18 22.01 16.20
C ARG A 215 -1.19 21.43 17.18
N GLU A 216 -2.47 21.64 16.94
CA GLU A 216 -3.57 21.10 17.73
C GLU A 216 -4.42 20.11 16.91
N PRO A 217 -5.16 19.18 17.54
CA PRO A 217 -6.02 18.23 16.84
C PRO A 217 -7.01 18.90 15.87
N GLU A 218 -7.56 20.06 16.23
CA GLU A 218 -8.52 20.80 15.40
C GLU A 218 -7.89 21.43 14.15
N ASP A 219 -6.55 21.52 14.08
CA ASP A 219 -5.86 22.00 12.88
C ASP A 219 -6.10 21.06 11.69
N LEU A 220 -6.27 19.76 11.91
CA LEU A 220 -6.54 18.81 10.83
C LEU A 220 -7.81 19.20 10.06
N SER A 221 -8.91 19.43 10.78
CA SER A 221 -10.17 19.87 10.15
C SER A 221 -10.11 21.29 9.58
N ARG A 222 -9.25 22.16 10.13
CA ARG A 222 -9.04 23.52 9.59
C ARG A 222 -8.25 23.49 8.30
N VAL A 223 -7.14 22.74 8.25
CA VAL A 223 -6.33 22.54 7.05
C VAL A 223 -7.16 21.87 5.97
N PHE A 224 -7.89 20.79 6.30
CA PHE A 224 -8.70 20.05 5.34
C PHE A 224 -9.73 20.95 4.62
N ARG A 225 -10.43 21.80 5.37
CA ARG A 225 -11.39 22.77 4.79
C ARG A 225 -10.69 23.96 4.13
N GLY A 226 -9.64 24.50 4.75
CA GLY A 226 -8.91 25.66 4.24
C GLY A 226 -8.23 25.42 2.90
N MET A 227 -7.81 24.17 2.65
CA MET A 227 -7.23 23.74 1.37
C MET A 227 -8.29 23.32 0.33
N GLY A 228 -9.59 23.35 0.68
CA GLY A 228 -10.70 22.92 -0.20
C GLY A 228 -10.72 21.42 -0.49
N TRP A 229 -10.09 20.60 0.36
CA TRP A 229 -10.01 19.16 0.17
C TRP A 229 -11.36 18.46 0.35
N ASP A 230 -12.26 19.05 1.12
CA ASP A 230 -13.65 18.63 1.27
C ASP A 230 -14.41 18.70 -0.06
N HIS A 231 -14.28 19.81 -0.79
CA HIS A 231 -14.86 19.93 -2.12
C HIS A 231 -14.23 18.94 -3.11
N TYR A 232 -12.91 18.77 -3.05
CA TYR A 232 -12.20 17.81 -3.90
C TYR A 232 -12.69 16.37 -3.66
N VAL A 233 -12.78 15.94 -2.40
CA VAL A 233 -13.29 14.60 -2.04
C VAL A 233 -14.75 14.44 -2.46
N ALA A 234 -15.59 15.46 -2.26
CA ALA A 234 -16.99 15.42 -2.66
C ALA A 234 -17.16 15.28 -4.19
N GLU A 235 -16.39 16.02 -4.98
CA GLU A 235 -16.41 15.92 -6.46
C GLU A 235 -16.00 14.52 -6.93
N HIS A 236 -14.98 13.93 -6.29
CA HIS A 236 -14.55 12.57 -6.60
C HIS A 236 -15.57 11.52 -6.20
N ASP A 237 -16.20 11.64 -5.02
CA ASP A 237 -17.25 10.74 -4.57
C ASP A 237 -18.48 10.81 -5.51
N GLU A 238 -18.81 12.01 -6.01
CA GLU A 238 -19.85 12.18 -7.03
C GLU A 238 -19.49 11.44 -8.33
N LYS A 239 -18.28 11.62 -8.86
CA LYS A 239 -17.80 10.92 -10.06
C LYS A 239 -17.79 9.41 -9.87
N LEU A 240 -17.36 8.94 -8.71
CA LEU A 240 -17.31 7.54 -8.35
C LEU A 240 -18.71 6.92 -8.29
N SER A 241 -19.70 7.64 -7.74
CA SER A 241 -21.08 7.18 -7.65
C SER A 241 -21.70 6.81 -9.01
N ARG A 242 -21.24 7.45 -10.11
CA ARG A 242 -21.68 7.17 -11.49
C ARG A 242 -21.12 5.86 -12.04
N VAL A 243 -20.02 5.37 -11.48
CA VAL A 243 -19.29 4.17 -11.93
C VAL A 243 -19.59 2.97 -11.06
N LEU A 244 -19.75 3.14 -9.73
CA LEU A 244 -19.99 2.04 -8.78
C LEU A 244 -21.11 1.07 -9.20
N PRO A 245 -22.28 1.51 -9.72
CA PRO A 245 -23.32 0.58 -10.19
C PRO A 245 -22.86 -0.40 -11.27
N ARG A 246 -21.80 -0.08 -12.03
CA ARG A 246 -21.26 -0.95 -13.07
C ARG A 246 -20.50 -2.14 -12.51
N LEU A 247 -20.10 -2.11 -11.24
CA LEU A 247 -19.48 -3.27 -10.56
C LEU A 247 -20.39 -4.50 -10.59
N LYS A 248 -21.72 -4.29 -10.57
CA LYS A 248 -22.73 -5.36 -10.65
C LYS A 248 -22.72 -6.14 -11.98
N ARG A 249 -22.08 -5.62 -13.04
CA ARG A 249 -22.15 -6.20 -14.39
C ARG A 249 -21.33 -7.47 -14.56
N ASN A 250 -20.21 -7.58 -13.87
CA ASN A 250 -19.23 -8.65 -14.06
C ASN A 250 -18.76 -9.17 -12.70
N LEU A 251 -19.61 -10.01 -12.11
CA LEU A 251 -19.35 -10.67 -10.83
C LEU A 251 -19.34 -12.18 -11.02
N CYS A 252 -18.53 -12.87 -10.22
CA CYS A 252 -18.49 -14.32 -10.14
C CYS A 252 -18.33 -14.73 -8.69
N GLU A 253 -19.07 -15.75 -8.27
CA GLU A 253 -18.90 -16.41 -6.98
C GLU A 253 -17.99 -17.62 -7.17
N ILE A 254 -17.07 -17.81 -6.23
CA ILE A 254 -16.35 -19.06 -6.01
C ILE A 254 -16.70 -19.53 -4.60
N ARG A 255 -17.34 -20.68 -4.49
CA ARG A 255 -17.64 -21.34 -3.20
C ARG A 255 -16.62 -22.44 -2.95
N PHE A 256 -16.10 -22.52 -1.73
CA PHE A 256 -15.12 -23.55 -1.38
C PHE A 256 -15.23 -24.01 0.08
N ARG A 257 -14.63 -25.16 0.38
CA ARG A 257 -14.41 -25.67 1.75
C ARG A 257 -12.93 -25.82 2.06
N ALA A 258 -12.58 -25.54 3.30
CA ALA A 258 -11.23 -25.74 3.82
C ALA A 258 -11.18 -27.03 4.66
N GLY A 259 -10.49 -28.06 4.18
CA GLY A 259 -10.38 -29.34 4.88
C GLY A 259 -11.72 -30.09 4.98
N GLU A 260 -11.95 -30.75 6.12
CA GLU A 260 -13.17 -31.53 6.42
C GLU A 260 -14.29 -30.68 7.06
N ASP A 261 -14.03 -29.39 7.33
CA ASP A 261 -15.01 -28.47 7.90
C ASP A 261 -16.22 -28.29 6.94
N PRO A 262 -17.47 -28.45 7.42
CA PRO A 262 -18.66 -28.24 6.59
C PRO A 262 -18.89 -26.78 6.18
N THR A 263 -18.18 -25.81 6.78
CA THR A 263 -18.30 -24.38 6.48
C THR A 263 -17.92 -24.09 5.04
N VAL A 264 -18.86 -23.47 4.32
CA VAL A 264 -18.67 -23.02 2.95
C VAL A 264 -18.28 -21.55 2.96
N TRP A 265 -17.12 -21.27 2.38
CA TRP A 265 -16.56 -19.95 2.25
C TRP A 265 -16.80 -19.40 0.85
N THR A 266 -16.96 -18.09 0.76
CA THR A 266 -17.35 -17.40 -0.47
C THR A 266 -16.32 -16.35 -0.89
N ILE A 267 -15.83 -16.48 -2.12
CA ILE A 267 -15.05 -15.45 -2.79
C ILE A 267 -15.91 -14.78 -3.86
N VAL A 268 -16.09 -13.47 -3.75
CA VAL A 268 -16.68 -12.67 -4.82
C VAL A 268 -15.57 -12.09 -5.67
N CYS A 269 -15.47 -12.55 -6.92
CA CYS A 269 -14.61 -11.97 -7.93
C CYS A 269 -15.36 -10.86 -8.68
N CYS A 270 -14.74 -9.68 -8.81
CA CYS A 270 -15.30 -8.55 -9.54
C CYS A 270 -14.31 -8.02 -10.58
N LEU A 271 -14.74 -7.93 -11.83
CA LEU A 271 -13.96 -7.27 -12.88
C LEU A 271 -14.11 -5.75 -12.74
N VAL A 272 -12.98 -5.05 -12.73
CA VAL A 272 -12.96 -3.57 -12.71
C VAL A 272 -13.85 -3.02 -13.84
N PRO A 273 -14.72 -2.04 -13.54
CA PRO A 273 -15.60 -1.48 -14.56
C PRO A 273 -14.80 -0.60 -15.53
N LYS A 274 -15.26 -0.54 -16.78
CA LYS A 274 -14.76 0.44 -17.75
C LYS A 274 -15.17 1.86 -17.31
N THR A 275 -14.20 2.76 -17.30
CA THR A 275 -14.38 4.20 -17.09
C THR A 275 -14.19 4.98 -18.39
N TRP A 276 -14.77 6.17 -18.42
CA TRP A 276 -14.64 7.16 -19.51
C TRP A 276 -13.98 8.45 -18.99
N PRO A 277 -13.51 9.35 -19.88
CA PRO A 277 -12.98 10.64 -19.47
C PRO A 277 -13.93 11.39 -18.53
N GLY A 278 -13.40 11.91 -17.42
CA GLY A 278 -14.18 12.58 -16.38
C GLY A 278 -14.76 11.67 -15.30
N GLU A 279 -14.62 10.34 -15.44
CA GLU A 279 -15.06 9.37 -14.44
C GLU A 279 -13.91 8.86 -13.56
N GLN A 280 -14.24 8.45 -12.34
CA GLN A 280 -13.29 7.91 -11.39
C GLN A 280 -13.36 6.38 -11.36
N LEU A 281 -12.19 5.74 -11.50
CA LEU A 281 -12.07 4.29 -11.37
C LEU A 281 -12.22 3.87 -9.91
N PRO A 282 -13.15 2.96 -9.56
CA PRO A 282 -13.26 2.46 -8.20
C PRO A 282 -12.02 1.65 -7.82
N ASN A 283 -11.42 1.98 -6.68
CA ASN A 283 -10.43 1.13 -6.02
C ASN A 283 -11.11 -0.06 -5.29
N VAL A 284 -10.31 -1.00 -4.79
CA VAL A 284 -10.82 -2.21 -4.11
C VAL A 284 -11.70 -1.87 -2.90
N SER A 285 -11.31 -0.91 -2.08
CA SER A 285 -12.06 -0.53 -0.86
C SER A 285 -13.43 0.07 -1.20
N ALA A 286 -13.50 0.94 -2.22
CA ALA A 286 -14.75 1.47 -2.73
C ALA A 286 -15.65 0.37 -3.30
N ALA A 287 -15.07 -0.59 -4.03
CA ALA A 287 -15.81 -1.72 -4.58
C ALA A 287 -16.39 -2.63 -3.48
N ILE A 288 -15.61 -2.97 -2.45
CA ILE A 288 -16.07 -3.75 -1.29
C ILE A 288 -17.19 -3.00 -0.58
N ARG A 289 -17.00 -1.71 -0.24
CA ARG A 289 -18.04 -0.92 0.44
C ARG A 289 -19.33 -0.88 -0.35
N TYR A 290 -19.26 -0.72 -1.67
CA TYR A 290 -20.46 -0.71 -2.51
C TYR A 290 -21.16 -2.08 -2.54
N LEU A 291 -20.39 -3.17 -2.74
CA LEU A 291 -20.96 -4.50 -2.97
C LEU A 291 -21.36 -5.23 -1.67
N LYS A 292 -20.72 -4.95 -0.53
CA LYS A 292 -21.04 -5.60 0.77
C LYS A 292 -22.46 -5.32 1.24
N HIS A 293 -23.11 -4.26 0.74
CA HIS A 293 -24.50 -3.97 1.03
C HIS A 293 -25.49 -4.88 0.28
N ALA A 294 -25.02 -5.57 -0.77
CA ALA A 294 -25.87 -6.39 -1.64
C ALA A 294 -25.43 -7.86 -1.72
N LEU A 295 -24.24 -8.20 -1.23
CA LEU A 295 -23.67 -9.54 -1.29
C LEU A 295 -23.00 -9.90 0.03
N GLU A 296 -23.22 -11.13 0.47
CA GLU A 296 -22.37 -11.78 1.46
C GLU A 296 -21.09 -12.26 0.77
N MET A 297 -19.94 -11.99 1.39
CA MET A 297 -18.64 -12.42 0.89
C MET A 297 -17.65 -12.53 2.03
N ASP A 298 -16.88 -13.62 2.07
CA ASP A 298 -15.80 -13.78 3.04
C ASP A 298 -14.50 -13.18 2.50
N TYR A 299 -14.31 -13.30 1.18
CA TYR A 299 -13.18 -12.76 0.45
C TYR A 299 -13.66 -12.01 -0.80
N PHE A 300 -12.93 -10.97 -1.17
CA PHE A 300 -13.18 -10.17 -2.37
C PHE A 300 -11.93 -10.12 -3.25
N PHE A 301 -12.10 -10.53 -4.51
CA PHE A 301 -11.04 -10.58 -5.52
C PHE A 301 -11.35 -9.55 -6.59
N TYR A 302 -10.60 -8.45 -6.60
CA TYR A 302 -10.78 -7.35 -7.54
C TYR A 302 -9.79 -7.45 -8.70
N CYS A 303 -10.34 -7.63 -9.89
CA CYS A 303 -9.59 -8.02 -11.08
C CYS A 303 -9.43 -6.81 -12.01
N TYR A 304 -8.22 -6.27 -12.14
CA TYR A 304 -7.88 -5.19 -13.07
C TYR A 304 -7.57 -5.77 -14.46
N GLY A 305 -8.57 -6.41 -15.03
CA GLY A 305 -8.37 -7.34 -16.15
C GLY A 305 -7.43 -8.48 -15.72
N SER A 306 -6.52 -8.86 -16.61
CA SER A 306 -5.46 -9.83 -16.33
C SER A 306 -4.24 -9.20 -15.67
N ARG A 307 -4.08 -7.88 -15.69
CA ARG A 307 -2.82 -7.21 -15.37
C ARG A 307 -2.50 -7.21 -13.89
N ALA A 308 -3.53 -7.13 -13.05
CA ALA A 308 -3.39 -7.14 -11.60
C ALA A 308 -4.62 -7.76 -10.93
N LEU A 309 -4.38 -8.41 -9.80
CA LEU A 309 -5.37 -8.96 -8.91
C LEU A 309 -5.11 -8.43 -7.51
N THR A 310 -6.11 -7.79 -6.90
CA THR A 310 -6.08 -7.38 -5.49
C THR A 310 -7.10 -8.17 -4.71
N THR A 311 -6.67 -8.76 -3.60
CA THR A 311 -7.49 -9.63 -2.75
C THR A 311 -7.61 -9.04 -1.36
N ARG A 312 -8.80 -9.19 -0.78
CA ARG A 312 -9.10 -8.77 0.59
C ARG A 312 -9.97 -9.81 1.26
N LYS A 313 -9.71 -10.06 2.53
CA LYS A 313 -10.67 -10.67 3.43
C LYS A 313 -11.67 -9.58 3.84
N VAL A 314 -12.95 -9.94 3.85
CA VAL A 314 -14.06 -9.01 4.14
C VAL A 314 -14.72 -9.36 5.47
N THR A 315 -14.77 -10.65 5.81
CA THR A 315 -15.36 -11.13 7.06
C THR A 315 -14.45 -10.96 8.28
N HIS A 316 -15.05 -10.84 9.45
CA HIS A 316 -14.34 -10.84 10.75
C HIS A 316 -13.99 -12.24 11.26
N GLN A 317 -14.55 -13.31 10.66
CA GLN A 317 -14.23 -14.69 11.04
C GLN A 317 -12.75 -15.00 10.82
N PRO A 318 -12.10 -15.88 11.61
CA PRO A 318 -10.71 -16.27 11.39
C PRO A 318 -10.45 -16.72 9.94
N SER A 319 -9.37 -16.25 9.33
CA SER A 319 -9.09 -16.56 7.92
C SER A 319 -8.71 -18.04 7.75
N VAL A 320 -9.34 -18.73 6.81
CA VAL A 320 -8.96 -20.11 6.41
C VAL A 320 -7.95 -20.14 5.27
N ILE A 321 -7.79 -19.03 4.56
CA ILE A 321 -6.77 -18.83 3.53
C ILE A 321 -5.83 -17.72 3.98
N ASN A 322 -4.51 -17.97 3.94
CA ASN A 322 -3.52 -16.92 3.97
C ASN A 322 -3.40 -16.31 2.56
N LEU A 323 -3.97 -15.12 2.35
CA LEU A 323 -4.02 -14.47 1.02
C LEU A 323 -2.63 -14.11 0.49
N GLY A 324 -1.69 -13.70 1.35
CA GLY A 324 -0.30 -13.42 0.97
C GLY A 324 0.37 -14.65 0.36
N ALA A 325 0.38 -15.77 1.10
CA ALA A 325 0.96 -17.02 0.64
C ALA A 325 0.22 -17.63 -0.57
N MET A 326 -1.09 -17.41 -0.66
CA MET A 326 -1.88 -17.82 -1.83
C MET A 326 -1.45 -17.04 -3.08
N ILE A 327 -1.32 -15.72 -2.99
CA ILE A 327 -0.96 -14.85 -4.11
C ILE A 327 0.42 -15.19 -4.68
N GLU A 328 1.40 -15.47 -3.83
CA GLU A 328 2.74 -15.95 -4.23
C GLU A 328 2.66 -17.18 -5.17
N LYS A 329 1.71 -18.09 -4.90
CA LYS A 329 1.53 -19.33 -5.66
C LYS A 329 0.64 -19.21 -6.89
N ILE A 330 -0.35 -18.31 -6.88
CA ILE A 330 -1.30 -18.14 -8.00
C ILE A 330 -0.84 -17.09 -9.02
N CYS A 331 0.05 -16.19 -8.62
CA CYS A 331 0.68 -15.18 -9.44
C CYS A 331 2.18 -15.54 -9.58
N SER A 332 3.08 -14.83 -8.89
CA SER A 332 4.52 -15.10 -8.87
C SER A 332 5.11 -15.05 -7.45
N PRO A 333 6.30 -15.64 -7.20
CA PRO A 333 6.96 -15.58 -5.89
C PRO A 333 7.36 -14.18 -5.41
N ARG A 334 7.25 -13.16 -6.28
CA ARG A 334 7.52 -11.75 -5.94
C ARG A 334 6.24 -10.97 -5.59
N ASP A 335 5.08 -11.56 -5.82
CA ASP A 335 3.79 -11.00 -5.43
C ASP A 335 3.43 -11.48 -4.03
N GLY A 336 2.50 -10.83 -3.32
CA GLY A 336 2.15 -11.25 -1.97
C GLY A 336 1.42 -10.18 -1.18
N GLY A 337 1.61 -10.19 0.14
CA GLY A 337 1.04 -9.22 1.06
C GLY A 337 0.72 -9.84 2.41
N HIS A 338 -0.18 -9.18 3.16
CA HIS A 338 -0.65 -9.67 4.44
C HIS A 338 -1.57 -10.90 4.28
N PRO A 339 -1.71 -11.73 5.33
CA PRO A 339 -2.63 -12.87 5.32
C PRO A 339 -4.09 -12.53 4.98
N GLU A 340 -4.52 -11.29 5.19
CA GLU A 340 -5.87 -10.81 4.94
C GLU A 340 -5.98 -9.81 3.77
N ALA A 341 -4.86 -9.43 3.16
CA ALA A 341 -4.81 -8.44 2.09
C ALA A 341 -3.54 -8.63 1.23
N ALA A 342 -3.72 -9.03 -0.03
CA ALA A 342 -2.58 -9.32 -0.91
C ALA A 342 -2.87 -8.92 -2.36
N SER A 343 -1.82 -8.62 -3.12
CA SER A 343 -1.90 -8.20 -4.52
C SER A 343 -0.85 -8.90 -5.36
N GLY A 344 -1.18 -9.21 -6.61
CA GLY A 344 -0.22 -9.83 -7.52
C GLY A 344 -0.60 -9.74 -8.98
N ARG A 345 0.29 -10.29 -9.83
CA ARG A 345 0.14 -10.28 -11.29
C ARG A 345 -0.10 -11.71 -11.79
N PRO A 346 -1.35 -12.10 -12.07
CA PRO A 346 -1.68 -13.45 -12.57
C PRO A 346 -0.85 -13.90 -13.78
N PRO A 347 -0.49 -13.04 -14.76
CA PRO A 347 0.36 -13.40 -15.90
C PRO A 347 1.80 -13.75 -15.52
N GLY A 348 2.24 -13.47 -14.29
CA GLY A 348 3.52 -13.93 -13.76
C GLY A 348 3.54 -15.42 -13.43
N ASN A 349 2.37 -16.09 -13.43
CA ASN A 349 2.30 -17.52 -13.23
C ASN A 349 2.68 -18.27 -14.53
N PRO A 350 3.62 -19.23 -14.52
CA PRO A 350 4.01 -19.99 -15.72
C PRO A 350 2.86 -20.75 -16.40
N PHE A 351 1.77 -21.03 -15.67
CA PHE A 351 0.58 -21.73 -16.17
C PHE A 351 -0.55 -20.78 -16.57
N PHE A 352 -0.30 -19.46 -16.64
CA PHE A 352 -1.31 -18.50 -17.05
C PHE A 352 -1.64 -18.68 -18.55
N PRO A 353 -2.90 -18.89 -18.94
CA PRO A 353 -3.27 -19.12 -20.34
C PRO A 353 -3.35 -17.80 -21.11
N HIS A 354 -2.19 -17.30 -21.53
CA HIS A 354 -2.05 -16.01 -22.22
C HIS A 354 -2.91 -15.91 -23.49
N ASP A 355 -3.06 -17.00 -24.24
CA ASP A 355 -3.86 -17.10 -25.46
C ASP A 355 -5.34 -16.74 -25.23
N ARG A 356 -5.88 -17.01 -24.03
CA ARG A 356 -7.31 -16.82 -23.70
C ARG A 356 -7.57 -15.68 -22.74
N LEU A 357 -6.62 -15.42 -21.84
CA LEU A 357 -6.81 -14.55 -20.68
C LEU A 357 -5.88 -13.35 -20.66
N ALA A 358 -5.07 -13.11 -21.71
CA ALA A 358 -4.31 -11.85 -21.81
C ALA A 358 -5.22 -10.62 -21.79
N TYR A 359 -6.42 -10.71 -22.36
CA TYR A 359 -7.43 -9.64 -22.33
C TYR A 359 -8.76 -10.14 -21.77
N ILE A 360 -9.18 -9.54 -20.65
CA ILE A 360 -10.38 -9.96 -19.92
C ILE A 360 -11.49 -8.94 -20.13
N THR A 361 -12.66 -9.46 -20.50
CA THR A 361 -13.91 -8.75 -20.74
C THR A 361 -15.03 -9.46 -19.99
N GLY A 362 -16.22 -8.86 -19.97
CA GLY A 362 -17.40 -9.54 -19.42
C GLY A 362 -17.73 -10.87 -20.09
N ARG A 363 -17.33 -11.07 -21.36
CA ARG A 363 -17.61 -12.31 -22.11
C ARG A 363 -16.77 -13.50 -21.66
N ASN A 364 -15.52 -13.26 -21.23
CA ASN A 364 -14.60 -14.31 -20.81
C ASN A 364 -14.25 -14.28 -19.32
N PHE A 365 -14.86 -13.38 -18.54
CA PHE A 365 -14.58 -13.24 -17.11
C PHE A 365 -14.82 -14.52 -16.30
N ILE A 366 -15.84 -15.30 -16.64
CA ILE A 366 -16.10 -16.60 -15.99
C ILE A 366 -14.95 -17.61 -16.20
N TRP A 367 -14.30 -17.60 -17.37
CA TRP A 367 -13.15 -18.46 -17.62
C TRP A 367 -11.95 -18.06 -16.78
N TYR A 368 -11.78 -16.76 -16.56
CA TYR A 368 -10.77 -16.25 -15.64
C TYR A 368 -11.05 -16.64 -14.19
N CYS A 369 -12.30 -16.55 -13.74
CA CYS A 369 -12.66 -16.98 -12.39
C CYS A 369 -12.48 -18.49 -12.18
N ARG A 370 -12.76 -19.31 -13.21
CA ARG A 370 -12.44 -20.75 -13.20
C ARG A 370 -10.94 -21.03 -13.11
N TYR A 371 -10.12 -20.27 -13.85
CA TYR A 371 -8.66 -20.31 -13.71
C TYR A 371 -8.24 -19.97 -12.28
N LEU A 372 -8.75 -18.88 -11.70
CA LEU A 372 -8.44 -18.50 -10.32
C LEU A 372 -8.87 -19.57 -9.31
N ALA A 373 -10.06 -20.15 -9.44
CA ALA A 373 -10.53 -21.23 -8.57
C ALA A 373 -9.65 -22.49 -8.67
N GLN A 374 -9.22 -22.87 -9.87
CA GLN A 374 -8.29 -23.98 -10.05
C GLN A 374 -6.94 -23.68 -9.39
N ARG A 375 -6.39 -22.49 -9.61
CA ARG A 375 -5.13 -22.05 -8.98
C ARG A 375 -5.24 -21.99 -7.47
N LEU A 376 -6.35 -21.50 -6.93
CA LEU A 376 -6.67 -21.49 -5.51
C LEU A 376 -6.60 -22.91 -4.93
N ARG A 377 -7.34 -23.86 -5.52
CA ARG A 377 -7.30 -25.27 -5.12
C ARG A 377 -5.87 -25.82 -5.09
N HIS A 378 -5.08 -25.55 -6.13
CA HIS A 378 -3.69 -26.02 -6.16
C HIS A 378 -2.79 -25.35 -5.11
N ALA A 379 -3.02 -24.07 -4.81
CA ALA A 379 -2.20 -23.30 -3.90
C ALA A 379 -2.47 -23.60 -2.42
N THR A 380 -3.73 -23.86 -2.07
CA THR A 380 -4.21 -23.95 -0.68
C THR A 380 -4.78 -25.32 -0.31
N GLY A 381 -5.08 -26.18 -1.28
CA GLY A 381 -5.71 -27.49 -1.05
C GLY A 381 -7.22 -27.44 -0.78
N VAL A 382 -7.85 -26.26 -0.86
CA VAL A 382 -9.30 -26.13 -0.64
C VAL A 382 -10.11 -26.86 -1.71
N GLN A 383 -11.28 -27.37 -1.33
CA GLN A 383 -12.20 -27.99 -2.27
C GLN A 383 -13.12 -26.94 -2.87
N ILE A 384 -13.06 -26.75 -4.19
CA ILE A 384 -13.97 -25.83 -4.90
C ILE A 384 -15.30 -26.54 -5.10
N GLU A 385 -16.36 -25.99 -4.53
CA GLU A 385 -17.72 -26.51 -4.71
C GLU A 385 -18.34 -26.01 -6.02
N SER A 386 -18.20 -24.72 -6.30
CA SER A 386 -18.79 -24.13 -7.50
C SER A 386 -18.08 -22.84 -7.92
N VAL A 387 -18.21 -22.52 -9.22
CA VAL A 387 -17.78 -21.25 -9.81
C VAL A 387 -18.89 -20.80 -10.76
N HIS A 388 -19.58 -19.71 -10.44
CA HIS A 388 -20.72 -19.27 -11.24
C HIS A 388 -20.84 -17.74 -11.30
N PRO A 389 -21.34 -17.18 -12.43
CA PRO A 389 -21.60 -15.74 -12.51
C PRO A 389 -22.65 -15.29 -11.50
N LEU A 390 -22.41 -14.16 -10.84
CA LEU A 390 -23.38 -13.51 -9.97
C LEU A 390 -24.13 -12.41 -10.74
N ARG A 391 -25.43 -12.30 -10.47
CA ARG A 391 -26.27 -11.20 -10.97
C ARG A 391 -26.94 -10.54 -9.77
N ILE A 392 -26.68 -9.25 -9.60
CA ILE A 392 -27.34 -8.42 -8.61
C ILE A 392 -28.24 -7.47 -9.39
N TYR A 393 -29.52 -7.46 -9.05
CA TYR A 393 -30.49 -6.53 -9.64
C TYR A 393 -30.41 -5.15 -8.99
#